data_AF-M1C0K2-F1
#
_entry.id   AF-M1C0K2-F1
#
_cell.length_a   1.000
_cell.length_b   1.000
_cell.length_c   1.000
_cell.angle_alpha   90.00
_cell.angle_beta   90.00
_cell.angle_gamma   90.00
#
_symmetry.space_group_name_H-M   'P 1'
#
loop_
_entity.id
_entity.type
_entity.pdbx_description
1 polymer ?
#
loop_
_entity_poly.entity_id
_entity_poly.type
_entity_poly.pdbx_seq_one_letter_code
_entity_poly.pdbx_strand_id
1 'polypeptide(L)'
;MDSNGVEAARIRQEIDSLKSNKRNIEQQISSLEAQLNQLEVNSSTVCPQPLSNGDLSNSNGLSPDMIYRYSRHLLLPSFGVQGQANLLKSSVLVIGAGGLGSPALLYLAACGVGRIGIVDHDVVELNNLQRQIIHTEAYIGKSKVESAAATCRSINSSTQIVEHREAFRTSNALEIVSKYDVVVDATDNAPSRYMINDCCVVLGKVSCFL
;
A
#
# COMPACT_ATOMS: atom_id res chain seq x y z
N MET A 1 -11.94 63.75 16.51
CA MET A 1 -12.61 62.48 16.18
C MET A 1 -12.48 62.34 14.68
N ASP A 2 -11.75 61.32 14.17
CA ASP A 2 -11.79 60.89 12.74
C ASP A 2 -10.80 59.75 12.37
N SER A 3 -10.03 59.19 13.31
CA SER A 3 -9.10 58.07 13.04
C SER A 3 -9.81 56.79 12.55
N ASN A 4 -10.97 56.47 13.12
CA ASN A 4 -11.70 55.23 12.79
C ASN A 4 -12.35 55.25 11.40
N GLY A 5 -12.67 56.45 10.87
CA GLY A 5 -13.25 56.59 9.53
C GLY A 5 -12.24 56.34 8.41
N VAL A 6 -10.99 56.81 8.61
CA VAL A 6 -9.89 56.61 7.65
C VAL A 6 -9.47 55.14 7.60
N GLU A 7 -9.44 54.46 8.74
CA GLU A 7 -9.08 53.04 8.82
C GLU A 7 -10.17 52.14 8.21
N ALA A 8 -11.44 52.44 8.48
CA ALA A 8 -12.57 51.76 7.82
C ALA A 8 -12.56 51.96 6.28
N ALA A 9 -12.13 53.12 5.79
CA ALA A 9 -12.01 53.38 4.35
C ALA A 9 -10.88 52.56 3.71
N ARG A 10 -9.72 52.43 4.37
CA ARG A 10 -8.61 51.57 3.89
C ARG A 10 -9.02 50.10 3.82
N ILE A 11 -9.67 49.59 4.86
CA ILE A 11 -10.14 48.20 4.91
C ILE A 11 -11.16 47.92 3.79
N ARG A 12 -12.07 48.86 3.51
CA ARG A 12 -13.03 48.70 2.38
C ARG A 12 -12.32 48.66 1.03
N GLN A 13 -11.34 49.53 0.81
CA GLN A 13 -10.56 49.55 -0.42
C GLN A 13 -9.76 48.24 -0.61
N GLU A 14 -9.22 47.69 0.47
CA GLU A 14 -8.51 46.41 0.44
C GLU A 14 -9.45 45.23 0.18
N ILE A 15 -10.64 45.22 0.79
CA ILE A 15 -11.70 44.24 0.49
C ILE A 15 -12.09 44.29 -0.99
N ASP A 16 -12.25 45.47 -1.57
CA ASP A 16 -12.63 45.61 -2.98
C ASP A 16 -11.51 45.17 -3.93
N SER A 17 -10.25 45.45 -3.59
CA SER A 17 -9.08 44.93 -4.29
C SER A 17 -9.03 43.40 -4.25
N LEU A 18 -9.20 42.80 -3.07
CA LEU A 18 -9.21 41.34 -2.88
C LEU A 18 -10.37 40.68 -3.63
N LYS A 19 -11.56 41.30 -3.66
CA LYS A 19 -12.71 40.82 -4.46
C LYS A 19 -12.43 40.87 -5.95
N SER A 20 -11.75 41.90 -6.43
CA SER A 20 -11.35 42.01 -7.84
C SER A 20 -10.35 40.90 -8.20
N ASN A 21 -9.33 40.70 -7.36
CA ASN A 21 -8.35 39.64 -7.54
C ASN A 21 -8.99 38.24 -7.53
N LYS A 22 -9.92 37.99 -6.60
CA LYS A 22 -10.68 36.73 -6.56
C LYS A 22 -11.42 36.47 -7.87
N ARG A 23 -12.14 37.47 -8.42
CA ARG A 23 -12.84 37.32 -9.71
C ARG A 23 -11.88 37.01 -10.85
N ASN A 24 -10.70 37.62 -10.86
CA ASN A 24 -9.69 37.36 -11.89
C ASN A 24 -9.17 35.91 -11.80
N ILE A 25 -8.84 35.44 -10.59
CA ILE A 25 -8.42 34.06 -10.36
C ILE A 25 -9.54 33.08 -10.75
N GLU A 26 -10.80 33.36 -10.40
CA GLU A 26 -11.95 32.53 -10.80
C GLU A 26 -12.09 32.44 -12.33
N GLN A 27 -11.88 33.54 -13.05
CA GLN A 27 -11.86 33.56 -14.52
C GLN A 27 -10.69 32.74 -15.08
N GLN A 28 -9.50 32.85 -14.50
CA GLN A 28 -8.33 32.06 -14.90
C GLN A 28 -8.56 30.56 -14.70
N ILE A 29 -9.08 30.15 -13.53
CA ILE A 29 -9.45 28.76 -13.25
C ILE A 29 -10.43 28.27 -14.30
N SER A 30 -11.51 29.00 -14.55
CA SER A 30 -12.52 28.63 -15.55
C SER A 30 -11.92 28.48 -16.96
N SER A 31 -11.00 29.35 -17.35
CA SER A 31 -10.31 29.25 -18.64
C SER A 31 -9.40 28.02 -18.74
N LEU A 32 -8.69 27.67 -17.66
CA LEU A 32 -7.79 26.52 -17.60
C LEU A 32 -8.58 25.22 -17.57
N GLU A 33 -9.71 25.17 -16.87
CA GLU A 33 -10.66 24.05 -16.89
C GLU A 33 -11.23 23.82 -18.31
N ALA A 34 -11.55 24.89 -19.03
CA ALA A 34 -11.99 24.79 -20.43
C ALA A 34 -10.88 24.25 -21.34
N GLN A 35 -9.61 24.65 -21.13
CA GLN A 35 -8.46 24.10 -21.87
C GLN A 35 -8.23 22.62 -21.54
N LEU A 36 -8.35 22.24 -20.27
CA LEU A 36 -8.21 20.84 -19.84
C LEU A 36 -9.28 19.96 -20.50
N ASN A 37 -10.54 20.40 -20.50
CA ASN A 37 -11.63 19.69 -21.18
C ASN A 37 -11.38 19.52 -22.68
N GLN A 38 -10.79 20.52 -23.36
CA GLN A 38 -10.44 20.39 -24.78
C GLN A 38 -9.33 19.36 -25.03
N LEU A 39 -8.37 19.22 -24.10
CA LEU A 39 -7.32 18.20 -24.17
C LEU A 39 -7.85 16.80 -23.89
N GLU A 40 -8.79 16.65 -22.96
CA GLU A 40 -9.43 15.36 -22.61
C GLU A 40 -10.42 14.87 -23.68
N VAL A 41 -11.09 15.78 -24.40
CA VAL A 41 -11.97 15.41 -25.52
C VAL A 41 -11.18 14.93 -26.74
N ASN A 42 -9.98 15.47 -26.96
CA ASN A 42 -9.10 15.04 -28.07
C ASN A 42 -8.43 13.67 -27.83
N SER A 43 -8.35 13.19 -26.59
CA SER A 43 -7.87 11.84 -26.25
C SER A 43 -8.96 10.76 -26.30
N SER A 44 -10.23 11.14 -26.54
CA SER A 44 -11.38 10.27 -26.32
C SER A 44 -12.35 10.21 -27.51
N THR A 45 -11.91 9.69 -28.67
CA THR A 45 -12.83 9.19 -29.72
C THR A 45 -13.29 7.76 -29.41
N VAL A 46 -14.07 7.56 -28.34
CA VAL A 46 -15.00 6.43 -28.18
C VAL A 46 -16.25 6.91 -27.42
N CYS A 47 -17.41 6.69 -28.02
CA CYS A 47 -18.73 7.22 -27.61
C CYS A 47 -19.36 6.57 -26.35
N PRO A 48 -20.43 7.17 -25.76
CA PRO A 48 -20.76 7.14 -24.33
C PRO A 48 -21.98 6.29 -23.91
N GLN A 49 -22.10 5.99 -22.60
CA GLN A 49 -23.28 5.44 -21.91
C GLN A 49 -23.45 6.11 -20.50
N PRO A 50 -24.68 6.15 -19.93
CA PRO A 50 -25.17 7.24 -19.08
C PRO A 50 -24.88 7.13 -17.57
N LEU A 51 -24.92 8.29 -16.91
CA LEU A 51 -24.56 8.58 -15.52
C LEU A 51 -25.25 7.69 -14.47
N SER A 52 -24.43 7.11 -13.57
CA SER A 52 -24.85 6.74 -12.20
C SER A 52 -24.05 7.56 -11.19
N ASN A 53 -24.77 8.28 -10.33
CA ASN A 53 -24.26 9.12 -9.26
C ASN A 53 -23.28 8.37 -8.34
N GLY A 54 -22.08 8.91 -8.14
CA GLY A 54 -21.19 8.46 -7.07
C GLY A 54 -19.69 8.63 -7.23
N ASP A 55 -19.16 9.17 -8.33
CA ASP A 55 -17.72 9.32 -8.49
C ASP A 55 -17.23 10.71 -8.07
N LEU A 56 -17.08 10.88 -6.75
CA LEU A 56 -15.97 11.70 -6.25
C LEU A 56 -14.70 10.96 -6.64
N SER A 57 -14.14 11.36 -7.79
CA SER A 57 -12.90 10.89 -8.38
C SER A 57 -11.89 10.42 -7.34
N ASN A 58 -11.79 9.10 -7.22
CA ASN A 58 -10.88 8.41 -6.32
C ASN A 58 -9.49 8.40 -6.96
N SER A 59 -8.87 9.58 -7.08
CA SER A 59 -7.64 9.80 -7.85
C SER A 59 -6.46 8.92 -7.41
N ASN A 60 -6.56 8.29 -6.23
CA ASN A 60 -5.50 7.51 -5.60
C ASN A 60 -5.83 6.01 -5.44
N GLY A 61 -7.01 5.54 -5.92
CA GLY A 61 -7.36 4.12 -5.94
C GLY A 61 -7.73 3.48 -4.58
N LEU A 62 -8.20 4.26 -3.61
CA LEU A 62 -8.59 3.75 -2.26
C LEU A 62 -10.10 3.72 -2.08
N SER A 63 -10.72 2.56 -1.92
CA SER A 63 -12.16 2.50 -1.60
C SER A 63 -12.47 3.17 -0.23
N PRO A 64 -13.73 3.60 0.02
CA PRO A 64 -14.12 4.16 1.31
C PRO A 64 -13.78 3.26 2.51
N ASP A 65 -13.95 1.94 2.36
CA ASP A 65 -13.60 0.96 3.39
C ASP A 65 -12.09 0.93 3.65
N MET A 66 -11.26 1.05 2.61
CA MET A 66 -9.81 1.15 2.75
C MET A 66 -9.40 2.47 3.42
N ILE A 67 -10.03 3.59 3.08
CA ILE A 67 -9.80 4.88 3.73
C ILE A 67 -10.10 4.78 5.22
N TYR A 68 -11.21 4.15 5.59
CA TYR A 68 -11.57 3.92 6.99
C TYR A 68 -10.53 3.03 7.70
N ARG A 69 -10.19 1.87 7.13
CA ARG A 69 -9.22 0.91 7.67
C ARG A 69 -7.84 1.54 7.88
N TYR A 70 -7.34 2.31 6.91
CA TYR A 70 -5.99 2.89 6.93
C TYR A 70 -5.94 4.33 7.41
N SER A 71 -7.04 4.88 7.94
CA SER A 71 -7.16 6.28 8.38
C SER A 71 -5.97 6.78 9.19
N ARG A 72 -5.45 5.96 10.12
CA ARG A 72 -4.26 6.31 10.93
C ARG A 72 -2.96 6.42 10.13
N HIS A 73 -2.80 5.66 9.05
CA HIS A 73 -1.65 5.79 8.14
C HIS A 73 -1.78 7.02 7.24
N LEU A 74 -3.00 7.32 6.78
CA LEU A 74 -3.26 8.46 5.90
C LEU A 74 -2.96 9.80 6.55
N LEU A 75 -3.01 9.87 7.88
CA LEU A 75 -2.70 11.07 8.66
C LEU A 75 -1.18 11.28 8.88
N LEU A 76 -0.33 10.30 8.54
CA LEU A 76 1.11 10.42 8.72
C LEU A 76 1.72 11.35 7.66
N PRO A 77 2.41 12.45 8.05
CA PRO A 77 2.90 13.46 7.11
C PRO A 77 3.80 12.92 5.98
N SER A 78 4.67 11.96 6.29
CA SER A 78 5.62 11.38 5.32
C SER A 78 5.09 10.18 4.54
N PHE A 79 3.84 9.77 4.78
CA PHE A 79 3.25 8.58 4.14
C PHE A 79 1.98 8.94 3.38
N GLY A 80 0.96 9.46 4.07
CA GLY A 80 -0.26 9.98 3.48
C GLY A 80 -1.01 9.00 2.56
N VAL A 81 -1.85 9.56 1.70
CA VAL A 81 -2.67 8.79 0.75
C VAL A 81 -1.83 8.11 -0.32
N GLN A 82 -0.81 8.80 -0.84
CA GLN A 82 0.06 8.25 -1.87
C GLN A 82 0.88 7.06 -1.37
N GLY A 83 1.40 7.12 -0.14
CA GLY A 83 2.14 6.02 0.48
C GLY A 83 1.27 4.78 0.62
N GLN A 84 0.04 4.93 1.10
CA GLN A 84 -0.90 3.81 1.22
C GLN A 84 -1.29 3.23 -0.15
N ALA A 85 -1.54 4.09 -1.14
CA ALA A 85 -1.84 3.65 -2.51
C ALA A 85 -0.67 2.88 -3.15
N ASN A 86 0.56 3.30 -2.89
CA ASN A 86 1.76 2.57 -3.34
C ASN A 86 1.90 1.23 -2.61
N LEU A 87 1.63 1.18 -1.31
CA LEU A 87 1.69 -0.05 -0.52
C LEU A 87 0.67 -1.10 -0.99
N LEU A 88 -0.54 -0.66 -1.36
CA LEU A 88 -1.57 -1.55 -1.93
C LEU A 88 -1.21 -2.08 -3.32
N LYS A 89 -0.30 -1.43 -4.04
CA LYS A 89 0.20 -1.89 -5.34
C LYS A 89 1.49 -2.71 -5.22
N SER A 90 2.13 -2.72 -4.04
CA SER A 90 3.39 -3.40 -3.84
C SER A 90 3.21 -4.88 -3.53
N SER A 91 4.30 -5.61 -3.73
CA SER A 91 4.39 -7.04 -3.52
C SER A 91 5.60 -7.39 -2.67
N VAL A 92 5.39 -8.18 -1.61
CA VAL A 92 6.43 -8.59 -0.66
C VAL A 92 6.50 -10.11 -0.60
N LEU A 93 7.70 -10.66 -0.74
CA LEU A 93 7.98 -12.07 -0.49
C LEU A 93 8.53 -12.23 0.92
N VAL A 94 7.94 -13.08 1.76
CA VAL A 94 8.50 -13.48 3.05
C VAL A 94 8.95 -14.92 2.98
N ILE A 95 10.24 -15.16 3.24
CA ILE A 95 10.85 -16.49 3.20
C ILE A 95 11.05 -16.94 4.64
N GLY A 96 10.26 -17.92 5.06
CA GLY A 96 10.12 -18.39 6.43
C GLY A 96 8.87 -17.81 7.10
N ALA A 97 7.97 -18.70 7.54
CA ALA A 97 6.80 -18.40 8.35
C ALA A 97 7.02 -18.73 9.83
N GLY A 98 8.29 -18.82 10.26
CA GLY A 98 8.70 -19.13 11.62
C GLY A 98 8.60 -17.94 12.59
N GLY A 99 9.49 -17.90 13.58
CA GLY A 99 9.42 -16.91 14.68
C GLY A 99 9.65 -15.46 14.22
N LEU A 100 10.50 -15.24 13.21
CA LEU A 100 10.75 -13.93 12.61
C LEU A 100 9.67 -13.56 11.57
N GLY A 101 9.26 -14.54 10.77
CA GLY A 101 8.25 -14.35 9.73
C GLY A 101 6.87 -14.08 10.29
N SER A 102 6.53 -14.68 11.44
CA SER A 102 5.23 -14.52 12.10
C SER A 102 4.85 -13.04 12.32
N PRO A 103 5.60 -12.24 13.11
CA PRO A 103 5.27 -10.83 13.31
C PRO A 103 5.34 -10.02 12.00
N ALA A 104 6.30 -10.30 11.12
CA ALA A 104 6.42 -9.60 9.84
C ALA A 104 5.16 -9.75 8.98
N LEU A 105 4.69 -10.99 8.80
CA LEU A 105 3.49 -11.31 8.03
C LEU A 105 2.23 -10.66 8.62
N LEU A 106 2.08 -10.71 9.95
CA LEU A 106 0.97 -10.07 10.65
C LEU A 106 0.89 -8.57 10.34
N TYR A 107 2.01 -7.85 10.44
CA TYR A 107 2.05 -6.41 10.18
C TYR A 107 1.96 -6.07 8.69
N LEU A 108 2.60 -6.83 7.81
CA LEU A 108 2.49 -6.60 6.36
C LEU A 108 1.03 -6.75 5.89
N ALA A 109 0.32 -7.76 6.37
CA ALA A 109 -1.10 -7.95 6.09
C ALA A 109 -1.95 -6.81 6.67
N ALA A 110 -1.73 -6.47 7.94
CA ALA A 110 -2.47 -5.39 8.62
C ALA A 110 -2.28 -4.03 7.95
N CYS A 111 -1.06 -3.73 7.49
CA CYS A 111 -0.74 -2.46 6.84
C CYS A 111 -1.31 -2.34 5.41
N GLY A 112 -1.77 -3.44 4.82
CA GLY A 112 -2.36 -3.42 3.48
C GLY A 112 -1.35 -3.46 2.36
N VAL A 113 -0.28 -4.26 2.50
CA VAL A 113 0.50 -4.67 1.33
C VAL A 113 -0.43 -5.34 0.33
N GLY A 114 -0.32 -4.99 -0.95
CA GLY A 114 -1.20 -5.49 -2.00
C GLY A 114 -1.12 -6.99 -2.17
N ARG A 115 0.11 -7.51 -2.28
CA ARG A 115 0.38 -8.93 -2.46
C ARG A 115 1.49 -9.41 -1.54
N ILE A 116 1.23 -10.49 -0.81
CA ILE A 116 2.21 -11.14 0.07
C ILE A 116 2.44 -12.57 -0.39
N GLY A 117 3.68 -12.89 -0.73
CA GLY A 117 4.14 -14.27 -0.94
C GLY A 117 4.68 -14.85 0.35
N ILE A 118 4.30 -16.08 0.67
CA ILE A 118 4.81 -16.79 1.85
C ILE A 118 5.47 -18.08 1.38
N VAL A 119 6.76 -18.24 1.68
CA VAL A 119 7.53 -19.46 1.36
C VAL A 119 7.90 -20.13 2.66
N ASP A 120 7.43 -21.36 2.86
CA ASP A 120 7.87 -22.24 3.93
C ASP A 120 7.56 -23.70 3.54
N HIS A 121 8.34 -24.64 4.05
CA HIS A 121 8.20 -26.07 3.78
C HIS A 121 7.80 -26.88 5.01
N ASP A 122 7.88 -26.27 6.19
CA ASP A 122 7.59 -26.93 7.45
C ASP A 122 6.08 -26.99 7.72
N VAL A 123 5.77 -27.81 8.73
CA VAL A 123 4.45 -27.87 9.36
C VAL A 123 4.45 -27.18 10.71
N VAL A 124 3.27 -26.81 11.20
CA VAL A 124 3.10 -26.21 12.53
C VAL A 124 3.30 -27.27 13.60
N GLU A 125 4.16 -26.98 14.57
CA GLU A 125 4.43 -27.83 15.74
C GLU A 125 4.08 -27.11 17.05
N LEU A 126 3.63 -27.88 18.04
CA LEU A 126 3.24 -27.34 19.34
C LEU A 126 4.39 -26.60 20.05
N ASN A 127 5.60 -27.17 19.99
CA ASN A 127 6.84 -26.62 20.58
C ASN A 127 7.34 -25.33 19.90
N ASN A 128 6.64 -24.84 18.89
CA ASN A 128 6.97 -23.67 18.11
C ASN A 128 6.00 -22.51 18.36
N LEU A 129 4.82 -22.77 18.93
CA LEU A 129 3.75 -21.79 19.14
C LEU A 129 4.11 -20.69 20.14
N GLN A 130 5.07 -20.92 21.06
CA GLN A 130 5.54 -19.90 22.00
C GLN A 130 6.21 -18.68 21.32
N ARG A 131 6.61 -18.81 20.04
CA ARG A 131 7.23 -17.73 19.27
C ARG A 131 6.62 -17.53 17.88
N GLN A 132 5.94 -18.52 17.33
CA GLN A 132 5.31 -18.45 16.01
C GLN A 132 3.85 -18.01 16.13
N ILE A 133 3.65 -16.77 16.58
CA ILE A 133 2.34 -16.22 16.97
C ILE A 133 1.31 -16.10 15.82
N ILE A 134 1.74 -16.27 14.57
CA ILE A 134 0.81 -16.30 13.43
C ILE A 134 0.05 -17.63 13.34
N HIS A 135 0.55 -18.67 13.99
CA HIS A 135 -0.04 -20.01 14.02
C HIS A 135 -0.86 -20.24 15.28
N THR A 136 -1.85 -21.13 15.19
CA THR A 136 -2.69 -21.56 16.31
C THR A 136 -2.72 -23.07 16.40
N GLU A 137 -3.18 -23.59 17.55
CA GLU A 137 -3.26 -25.05 17.79
C GLU A 137 -4.12 -25.78 16.76
N ALA A 138 -5.14 -25.13 16.19
CA ALA A 138 -5.99 -25.67 15.13
C ALA A 138 -5.24 -26.04 13.83
N TYR A 139 -4.00 -25.56 13.68
CA TYR A 139 -3.16 -25.85 12.52
C TYR A 139 -1.99 -26.80 12.82
N ILE A 140 -1.87 -27.36 14.03
CA ILE A 140 -0.83 -28.34 14.35
C ILE A 140 -0.86 -29.50 13.33
N GLY A 141 0.30 -29.83 12.77
CA GLY A 141 0.46 -30.85 11.72
C GLY A 141 0.10 -30.39 10.30
N LYS A 142 -0.43 -29.17 10.12
CA LYS A 142 -0.67 -28.56 8.80
C LYS A 142 0.52 -27.69 8.38
N SER A 143 0.61 -27.38 7.09
CA SER A 143 1.64 -26.50 6.55
C SER A 143 1.65 -25.13 7.26
N LYS A 144 2.85 -24.63 7.59
CA LYS A 144 3.01 -23.26 8.12
C LYS A 144 2.49 -22.22 7.14
N VAL A 145 2.71 -22.40 5.84
CA VAL A 145 2.23 -21.50 4.78
C VAL A 145 0.71 -21.39 4.79
N GLU A 146 0.01 -22.53 4.90
CA GLU A 146 -1.45 -22.57 4.96
C GLU A 146 -1.97 -21.81 6.19
N SER A 147 -1.40 -22.13 7.35
CA SER A 147 -1.75 -21.49 8.62
C SER A 147 -1.53 -19.98 8.59
N ALA A 148 -0.35 -19.54 8.14
CA ALA A 148 -0.02 -18.14 8.00
C ALA A 148 -0.94 -17.42 7.00
N ALA A 149 -1.23 -18.04 5.86
CA ALA A 149 -2.11 -17.46 4.86
C ALA A 149 -3.55 -17.30 5.36
N ALA A 150 -4.07 -18.28 6.09
CA ALA A 150 -5.37 -18.17 6.73
C ALA A 150 -5.42 -17.00 7.73
N THR A 151 -4.39 -16.87 8.58
CA THR A 151 -4.29 -15.76 9.54
C THR A 151 -4.20 -14.41 8.82
N CYS A 152 -3.34 -14.25 7.81
CA CYS A 152 -3.23 -13.00 7.04
C CYS A 152 -4.56 -12.61 6.37
N ARG A 153 -5.26 -13.56 5.75
CA ARG A 153 -6.59 -13.30 5.15
C ARG A 153 -7.63 -12.89 6.19
N SER A 154 -7.56 -13.44 7.41
CA SER A 154 -8.47 -13.06 8.50
C SER A 154 -8.23 -11.64 9.03
N ILE A 155 -6.96 -11.20 9.02
CA ILE A 155 -6.56 -9.85 9.42
C ILE A 155 -6.98 -8.84 8.36
N ASN A 156 -6.71 -9.15 7.10
CA ASN A 156 -6.98 -8.27 6.00
C ASN A 156 -7.31 -9.05 4.72
N SER A 157 -8.60 -9.13 4.41
CA SER A 157 -9.11 -9.82 3.23
C SER A 157 -8.81 -9.12 1.90
N SER A 158 -8.36 -7.86 1.91
CA SER A 158 -8.03 -7.15 0.66
C SER A 158 -6.62 -7.45 0.17
N THR A 159 -5.77 -8.07 1.00
CA THR A 159 -4.40 -8.45 0.62
C THR A 159 -4.41 -9.80 -0.10
N GLN A 160 -3.78 -9.86 -1.27
CA GLN A 160 -3.59 -11.11 -2.00
C GLN A 160 -2.48 -11.94 -1.35
N ILE A 161 -2.82 -13.13 -0.83
CA ILE A 161 -1.84 -14.06 -0.29
C ILE A 161 -1.51 -15.15 -1.30
N VAL A 162 -0.23 -15.32 -1.62
CA VAL A 162 0.31 -16.36 -2.49
C VAL A 162 1.11 -17.36 -1.66
N GLU A 163 0.70 -18.62 -1.73
CA GLU A 163 1.25 -19.71 -0.92
C GLU A 163 2.28 -20.51 -1.72
N HIS A 164 3.55 -20.50 -1.26
CA HIS A 164 4.63 -21.32 -1.79
C HIS A 164 4.98 -22.41 -0.78
N ARG A 165 4.25 -23.52 -0.84
CA ARG A 165 4.37 -24.66 0.10
C ARG A 165 5.55 -25.57 -0.25
N GLU A 166 6.72 -24.97 -0.44
CA GLU A 166 7.94 -25.65 -0.86
C GLU A 166 9.16 -25.02 -0.20
N ALA A 167 10.25 -25.77 -0.15
CA ALA A 167 11.49 -25.21 0.36
C ALA A 167 12.06 -24.22 -0.66
N PHE A 168 12.54 -23.09 -0.17
CA PHE A 168 13.26 -22.15 -1.00
C PHE A 168 14.61 -22.76 -1.40
N ARG A 169 14.84 -22.96 -2.69
CA ARG A 169 16.00 -23.66 -3.26
C ARG A 169 16.53 -22.92 -4.48
N THR A 170 17.78 -23.14 -4.84
CA THR A 170 18.39 -22.52 -6.02
C THR A 170 17.60 -22.76 -7.31
N SER A 171 16.92 -23.91 -7.42
CA SER A 171 16.09 -24.28 -8.57
C SER A 171 14.81 -23.45 -8.74
N ASN A 172 14.24 -22.91 -7.66
CA ASN A 172 12.99 -22.12 -7.70
C ASN A 172 13.19 -20.65 -7.28
N ALA A 173 14.34 -20.31 -6.67
CA ALA A 173 14.57 -19.02 -6.03
C ALA A 173 14.40 -17.83 -6.98
N LEU A 174 15.05 -17.86 -8.15
CA LEU A 174 14.97 -16.75 -9.11
C LEU A 174 13.55 -16.56 -9.65
N GLU A 175 12.86 -17.66 -9.94
CA GLU A 175 11.49 -17.61 -10.43
C GLU A 175 10.55 -16.98 -9.39
N ILE A 176 10.63 -17.43 -8.13
CA ILE A 176 9.80 -16.92 -7.05
C ILE A 176 10.12 -15.44 -6.79
N VAL A 177 11.40 -15.09 -6.58
CA VAL A 177 11.82 -13.72 -6.22
C VAL A 177 11.47 -12.70 -7.31
N SER A 178 11.56 -13.08 -8.59
CA SER A 178 11.26 -12.17 -9.71
C SER A 178 9.84 -11.57 -9.67
N LYS A 179 8.91 -12.26 -9.01
CA LYS A 179 7.48 -11.91 -8.93
C LYS A 179 7.14 -10.87 -7.85
N TYR A 180 8.13 -10.42 -7.06
CA TYR A 180 7.93 -9.51 -5.93
C TYR A 180 8.84 -8.29 -5.98
N ASP A 181 8.45 -7.20 -5.32
CA ASP A 181 9.22 -5.94 -5.29
C ASP A 181 10.29 -5.98 -4.19
N VAL A 182 9.93 -6.52 -3.03
CA VAL A 182 10.79 -6.60 -1.84
C VAL A 182 10.80 -8.03 -1.32
N VAL A 183 11.96 -8.49 -0.85
CA VAL A 183 12.13 -9.80 -0.20
C VAL A 183 12.45 -9.58 1.28
N VAL A 184 11.78 -10.32 2.15
CA VAL A 184 12.04 -10.39 3.58
C VAL A 184 12.62 -11.77 3.87
N ASP A 185 13.88 -11.78 4.28
CA ASP A 185 14.54 -12.97 4.79
C ASP A 185 14.21 -13.12 6.28
N ALA A 186 13.35 -14.09 6.57
CA ALA A 186 12.99 -14.50 7.92
C ALA A 186 13.51 -15.92 8.23
N THR A 187 14.55 -16.35 7.51
CA THR A 187 15.21 -17.64 7.72
C THR A 187 16.24 -17.55 8.84
N ASP A 188 16.45 -18.66 9.53
CA ASP A 188 17.35 -18.77 10.68
C ASP A 188 18.70 -19.41 10.34
N ASN A 189 18.97 -19.69 9.05
CA ASN A 189 20.18 -20.37 8.61
C ASN A 189 20.96 -19.55 7.58
N ALA A 190 22.29 -19.55 7.75
CA ALA A 190 23.20 -18.78 6.89
C ALA A 190 23.13 -19.16 5.39
N PRO A 191 23.03 -20.45 4.98
CA PRO A 191 22.97 -20.81 3.57
C PRO A 191 21.78 -20.17 2.84
N SER A 192 20.59 -20.18 3.46
CA SER A 192 19.40 -19.55 2.87
C SER A 192 19.59 -18.05 2.71
N ARG A 193 20.15 -17.38 3.72
CA ARG A 193 20.45 -15.94 3.68
C ARG A 193 21.36 -15.56 2.52
N TYR A 194 22.47 -16.27 2.32
CA TYR A 194 23.37 -16.00 1.19
C TYR A 194 22.65 -16.21 -0.15
N MET A 195 21.90 -17.29 -0.29
CA MET A 195 21.13 -17.56 -1.50
C MET A 195 20.08 -16.48 -1.79
N ILE A 196 19.37 -15.99 -0.77
CA ILE A 196 18.38 -14.92 -0.90
C ILE A 196 19.07 -13.62 -1.35
N ASN A 197 20.18 -13.27 -0.71
CA ASN A 197 20.98 -12.10 -1.07
C ASN A 197 21.45 -12.16 -2.53
N ASP A 198 22.01 -13.30 -2.94
CA ASP A 198 22.50 -13.50 -4.30
C ASP A 198 21.36 -13.38 -5.33
N CYS A 199 20.20 -13.97 -5.04
CA CYS A 199 19.01 -13.83 -5.90
C CYS A 199 18.57 -12.36 -6.01
N CYS A 200 18.57 -11.62 -4.90
CA CYS A 200 18.18 -10.21 -4.88
C CYS A 200 19.17 -9.34 -5.66
N VAL A 201 20.48 -9.57 -5.51
CA VAL A 201 21.52 -8.86 -6.27
C VAL A 201 21.36 -9.13 -7.77
N VAL A 202 21.19 -10.39 -8.17
CA VAL A 202 21.02 -10.77 -9.58
C VAL A 202 19.77 -10.16 -10.22
N LEU A 203 18.68 -10.05 -9.46
CA LEU A 203 17.39 -9.55 -9.95
C LEU A 203 17.17 -8.05 -9.70
N GLY A 204 18.13 -7.35 -9.09
CA GLY A 204 17.99 -5.95 -8.70
C GLY A 204 16.86 -5.71 -7.68
N LYS A 205 16.62 -6.66 -6.78
CA LYS A 205 15.61 -6.59 -5.73
C LYS A 205 16.22 -6.14 -4.41
N VAL A 206 15.41 -5.53 -3.55
CA VAL A 206 15.80 -5.17 -2.19
C VAL A 206 15.47 -6.33 -1.26
N SER A 207 16.45 -6.79 -0.48
CA SER A 207 16.26 -7.73 0.62
C SER A 207 16.34 -7.04 1.97
N CYS A 208 15.39 -7.34 2.86
CA CYS A 208 15.44 -7.00 4.28
C CYS A 208 15.68 -8.28 5.08
N PHE A 209 16.74 -8.30 5.89
CA PHE A 209 17.05 -9.39 6.80
C PHE A 209 16.55 -9.03 8.22
N LEU A 210 15.86 -9.97 8.88
CA LEU A 210 15.26 -9.79 10.21
C LEU A 210 16.08 -10.42 11.33
#